data_AF-X0Y6L4-F1
#
_entry.id   AF-X0Y6L4-F1
#
_cell.length_a   1.000
_cell.length_b   1.000
_cell.length_c   1.000
_cell.angle_alpha   90.00
_cell.angle_beta   90.00
_cell.angle_gamma   90.00
#
_symmetry.space_group_name_H-M   'P 1'
#
loop_
_entity.id
_entity.type
_entity.pdbx_description
1 polymer ?
#
loop_
_entity_poly.entity_id
_entity_poly.type
_entity_poly.pdbx_seq_one_letter_code
_entity_poly.pdbx_strand_id
1 'polypeptide(L)'
;QVRGKAVMLKPNFNSADPTPGSTHIDTLRALVENLKEMGAKSITLAERSGPGDSTRTVMEKKGIFLLAEELGFEILDLQEMGEDGWVLVQIEGSHWTKGFMFPSVYSEAECIVQTCCLKTHAFGGHFTMSLKCSVGMVPGGSPYMRELHTSPYQREMIAEINAAYSTDLV
;
A
#
# COMPACT_ATOMS: atom_id res chain seq x y z
N GLN A 1 -13.23 -2.43 13.21
CA GLN A 1 -13.01 -1.73 14.51
C GLN A 1 -11.57 -2.01 14.96
N VAL A 2 -10.77 -0.97 15.23
CA VAL A 2 -9.30 -1.05 15.46
C VAL A 2 -8.91 -1.66 16.81
N ARG A 3 -9.75 -1.49 17.84
CA ARG A 3 -9.45 -1.89 19.23
C ARG A 3 -9.10 -3.37 19.34
N GLY A 4 -7.95 -3.67 19.96
CA GLY A 4 -7.45 -5.02 20.23
C GLY A 4 -6.87 -5.75 19.02
N LYS A 5 -6.86 -5.13 17.84
CA LYS A 5 -6.39 -5.77 16.60
C LYS A 5 -4.95 -5.41 16.24
N ALA A 6 -4.26 -6.32 15.56
CA ALA A 6 -3.03 -6.01 14.83
C ALA A 6 -3.39 -5.23 13.55
N VAL A 7 -2.88 -4.01 13.42
CA VAL A 7 -3.19 -3.10 12.31
C VAL A 7 -2.11 -3.15 11.25
N MET A 8 -2.51 -3.42 10.01
CA MET A 8 -1.69 -3.21 8.82
C MET A 8 -1.99 -1.83 8.23
N LEU A 9 -0.99 -0.95 8.26
CA LEU A 9 -1.09 0.43 7.79
C LEU A 9 -0.50 0.56 6.38
N LYS A 10 -1.33 1.01 5.42
CA LYS A 10 -0.97 1.24 4.01
C LYS A 10 -0.91 2.74 3.69
N PRO A 11 0.26 3.39 3.75
CA PRO A 11 0.41 4.78 3.32
C PRO A 11 0.46 4.91 1.79
N ASN A 12 0.84 6.09 1.27
CA ASN A 12 1.22 6.29 -0.12
C ASN A 12 2.68 6.73 -0.19
N PHE A 13 3.59 5.81 -0.50
CA PHE A 13 5.01 6.07 -0.75
C PHE A 13 5.44 5.64 -2.14
N ASN A 14 4.74 6.07 -3.18
CA ASN A 14 5.18 5.78 -4.55
C ASN A 14 6.61 6.33 -4.85
N SER A 15 6.99 7.44 -4.23
CA SER A 15 8.29 8.11 -4.36
C SER A 15 8.64 8.89 -3.08
N ALA A 16 9.81 9.51 -3.04
CA ALA A 16 10.19 10.43 -1.95
C ALA A 16 9.65 11.87 -2.14
N ASP A 17 8.79 12.11 -3.14
CA ASP A 17 8.30 13.46 -3.45
C ASP A 17 7.53 14.06 -2.25
N PRO A 18 7.60 15.38 -2.04
CA PRO A 18 6.78 16.07 -1.06
C PRO A 18 5.28 15.84 -1.29
N THR A 19 4.48 15.97 -0.24
CA THR A 19 3.02 15.93 -0.34
C THR A 19 2.51 16.96 -1.36
N PRO A 20 1.53 16.63 -2.23
CA PRO A 20 0.71 15.41 -2.22
C PRO A 20 1.31 14.21 -2.97
N GLY A 21 2.58 14.27 -3.38
CA GLY A 21 3.30 13.17 -4.05
C GLY A 21 3.27 11.86 -3.26
N SER A 22 3.53 11.97 -1.96
CA SER A 22 3.53 10.91 -0.96
C SER A 22 2.98 11.40 0.38
N THR A 23 2.60 10.48 1.27
CA THR A 23 2.07 10.81 2.60
C THR A 23 3.06 11.69 3.38
N HIS A 24 2.56 12.74 4.03
CA HIS A 24 3.38 13.63 4.87
C HIS A 24 3.76 12.93 6.17
N ILE A 25 4.95 13.21 6.71
CA ILE A 25 5.42 12.58 7.95
C ILE A 25 4.50 12.92 9.14
N ASP A 26 4.05 14.17 9.25
CA ASP A 26 3.14 14.59 10.33
C ASP A 26 1.76 13.92 10.22
N THR A 27 1.26 13.69 8.99
CA THR A 27 0.02 12.94 8.78
C THR A 27 0.18 11.49 9.24
N LEU A 28 1.31 10.86 8.91
CA LEU A 28 1.60 9.50 9.35
C LEU A 28 1.71 9.43 10.88
N ARG A 29 2.44 10.36 11.50
CA ARG A 29 2.55 10.47 12.97
C ARG A 29 1.18 10.54 13.62
N ALA A 30 0.36 11.51 13.21
CA ALA A 30 -0.98 11.68 13.76
C ALA A 30 -1.83 10.41 13.58
N LEU A 31 -1.74 9.74 12.42
CA LEU A 31 -2.47 8.50 12.19
C LEU A 31 -2.02 7.38 13.12
N VAL A 32 -0.72 7.17 13.29
CA VAL A 32 -0.16 6.15 14.21
C VAL A 32 -0.58 6.42 15.65
N GLU A 33 -0.50 7.67 16.11
CA GLU A 33 -0.92 8.08 17.45
C GLU A 33 -2.42 7.82 17.67
N ASN A 34 -3.27 8.21 16.71
CA ASN A 34 -4.71 7.97 16.79
C ASN A 34 -5.05 6.47 16.81
N LEU A 35 -4.37 5.65 15.99
CA LEU A 35 -4.60 4.20 15.99
C LEU A 35 -4.25 3.57 17.35
N LYS A 36 -3.20 4.06 18.01
CA LYS A 36 -2.84 3.64 19.38
C LYS A 36 -3.90 4.06 20.39
N GLU A 37 -4.38 5.31 20.33
CA GLU A 37 -5.46 5.79 21.20
C GLU A 37 -6.77 5.01 21.02
N MET A 38 -7.06 4.59 19.79
CA MET A 38 -8.18 3.70 19.47
C MET A 38 -8.00 2.28 20.02
N GLY A 39 -6.81 1.95 20.53
CA GLY A 39 -6.47 0.69 21.17
C GLY A 39 -5.95 -0.38 20.23
N ALA A 40 -5.27 -0.01 19.13
CA ALA A 40 -4.54 -0.98 18.30
C ALA A 40 -3.57 -1.81 19.16
N LYS A 41 -3.53 -3.12 18.94
CA LYS A 41 -2.63 -4.04 19.65
C LYS A 41 -1.19 -3.91 19.16
N SER A 42 -1.02 -3.75 17.85
CA SER A 42 0.24 -3.49 17.16
C SER A 42 -0.04 -2.75 15.86
N ILE A 43 0.97 -2.07 15.32
CA ILE A 43 0.89 -1.38 14.04
C ILE A 43 2.10 -1.82 13.21
N THR A 44 1.84 -2.28 11.99
CA THR A 44 2.86 -2.57 10.98
C THR A 44 2.57 -1.74 9.75
N LEU A 45 3.51 -0.89 9.35
CA LEU A 45 3.46 -0.16 8.09
C LEU A 45 4.02 -1.07 7.00
N ALA A 46 3.19 -1.47 6.04
CA ALA A 46 3.64 -2.26 4.90
C ALA A 46 3.49 -1.45 3.61
N GLU A 47 4.53 -1.40 2.79
CA GLU A 47 4.51 -0.58 1.58
C GLU A 47 5.49 -1.07 0.52
N ARG A 48 5.22 -0.68 -0.73
CA ARG A 48 6.20 -0.71 -1.81
C ARG A 48 6.20 0.59 -2.59
N SER A 49 7.38 1.05 -2.97
CA SER A 49 7.56 2.19 -3.87
C SER A 49 7.37 1.86 -5.35
N GLY A 50 7.09 2.90 -6.13
CA GLY A 50 6.99 2.86 -7.59
C GLY A 50 8.36 2.68 -8.28
N PRO A 51 8.45 2.91 -9.60
CA PRO A 51 9.72 2.85 -10.31
C PRO A 51 10.70 3.93 -9.80
N GLY A 52 12.00 3.63 -9.82
CA GLY A 52 13.05 4.53 -9.36
C GLY A 52 13.76 3.99 -8.12
N ASP A 53 13.75 4.77 -7.05
CA ASP A 53 14.33 4.39 -5.76
C ASP A 53 13.65 3.14 -5.16
N SER A 54 14.40 2.32 -4.42
CA SER A 54 13.83 1.23 -3.61
C SER A 54 12.89 1.78 -2.54
N THR A 55 11.95 0.96 -2.06
CA THR A 55 11.08 1.32 -0.93
C THR A 55 11.88 1.75 0.28
N ARG A 56 12.91 0.97 0.64
CA ARG A 56 13.85 1.34 1.71
C ARG A 56 14.44 2.74 1.54
N THR A 57 14.96 3.07 0.35
CA THR A 57 15.53 4.41 0.07
C THR A 57 14.47 5.51 0.20
N VAL A 58 13.24 5.27 -0.28
CA VAL A 58 12.13 6.22 -0.13
C VAL A 58 11.78 6.44 1.34
N MET A 59 11.70 5.37 2.14
CA MET A 59 11.43 5.45 3.57
C MET A 59 12.55 6.15 4.34
N GLU A 60 13.81 5.94 3.98
CA GLU A 60 14.97 6.66 4.54
C GLU A 60 14.87 8.17 4.27
N LYS A 61 14.68 8.56 3.00
CA LYS A 61 14.53 9.97 2.60
C LYS A 61 13.36 10.67 3.29
N LYS A 62 12.30 9.92 3.62
CA LYS A 62 11.11 10.42 4.31
C LYS A 62 11.19 10.33 5.84
N GLY A 63 12.27 9.80 6.41
CA GLY A 63 12.46 9.69 7.86
C GLY A 63 11.57 8.65 8.55
N ILE A 64 11.06 7.66 7.81
CA ILE A 64 10.06 6.70 8.33
C ILE A 64 10.66 5.76 9.37
N PHE A 65 11.93 5.35 9.22
CA PHE A 65 12.61 4.50 10.20
C PHE A 65 12.78 5.19 11.56
N LEU A 66 13.15 6.47 11.56
CA LEU A 66 13.25 7.26 12.79
C LEU A 66 11.88 7.42 13.46
N LEU A 67 10.83 7.67 12.66
CA LEU A 67 9.47 7.76 13.16
C LEU A 67 8.97 6.42 13.75
N ALA A 68 9.35 5.30 13.14
CA ALA A 68 9.01 3.95 13.60
C ALA A 68 9.66 3.63 14.96
N GLU A 69 10.92 4.01 15.14
CA GLU A 69 11.61 3.90 16.42
C GLU A 69 10.94 4.78 17.49
N GLU A 70 10.69 6.05 17.17
CA GLU A 70 10.08 7.01 18.09
C GLU A 70 8.67 6.58 18.53
N LEU A 71 7.86 6.14 17.58
CA LEU A 71 6.46 5.78 17.81
C LEU A 71 6.27 4.28 18.01
N GLY A 72 7.31 3.44 18.07
CA GLY A 72 7.20 2.00 18.30
C GLY A 72 6.18 1.30 17.39
N PHE A 73 6.35 1.37 16.07
CA PHE A 73 5.63 0.55 15.09
C PHE A 73 6.62 -0.17 14.17
N GLU A 74 6.17 -1.26 13.55
CA GLU A 74 7.01 -2.08 12.68
C GLU A 74 6.92 -1.63 11.21
N ILE A 75 7.99 -1.85 10.44
CA ILE A 75 8.01 -1.59 9.00
C ILE A 75 8.20 -2.91 8.26
N LEU A 76 7.42 -3.11 7.21
CA LEU A 76 7.57 -4.21 6.27
C LEU A 76 7.73 -3.64 4.85
N ASP A 77 8.91 -3.80 4.27
CA ASP A 77 9.14 -3.50 2.86
C ASP A 77 8.61 -4.63 1.98
N LEU A 78 7.52 -4.39 1.26
CA LEU A 78 6.93 -5.41 0.39
C LEU A 78 7.87 -5.77 -0.77
N GLN A 79 8.83 -4.91 -1.17
CA GLN A 79 9.82 -5.26 -2.19
C GLN A 79 10.82 -6.32 -1.74
N GLU A 80 11.04 -6.46 -0.43
CA GLU A 80 12.00 -7.41 0.15
C GLU A 80 11.36 -8.75 0.52
N MET A 81 10.04 -8.89 0.33
CA MET A 81 9.33 -10.15 0.57
C MET A 81 9.76 -11.24 -0.42
N GLY A 82 10.03 -12.44 0.09
CA GLY A 82 10.23 -13.65 -0.70
C GLY A 82 8.97 -14.08 -1.46
N GLU A 83 9.12 -15.01 -2.40
CA GLU A 83 8.01 -15.50 -3.23
C GLU A 83 6.85 -16.09 -2.40
N ASP A 84 7.17 -16.71 -1.27
CA ASP A 84 6.24 -17.27 -0.30
C ASP A 84 5.40 -16.22 0.44
N GLY A 85 5.86 -14.96 0.45
CA GLY A 85 5.10 -13.84 0.99
C GLY A 85 3.93 -13.41 0.11
N TRP A 86 3.79 -13.95 -1.10
CA TRP A 86 2.78 -13.52 -2.07
C TRP A 86 1.80 -14.64 -2.40
N VAL A 87 0.51 -14.29 -2.52
CA VAL A 87 -0.55 -15.20 -2.95
C VAL A 87 -1.08 -14.81 -4.32
N LEU A 88 -1.32 -15.79 -5.19
CA LEU A 88 -1.96 -15.55 -6.48
C LEU A 88 -3.46 -15.34 -6.26
N VAL A 89 -3.97 -14.18 -6.66
CA VAL A 89 -5.39 -13.83 -6.63
C VAL A 89 -5.96 -13.95 -8.04
N GLN A 90 -7.01 -14.75 -8.20
CA GLN A 90 -7.76 -14.91 -9.44
C GLN A 90 -9.22 -14.61 -9.18
N ILE A 91 -9.74 -13.55 -9.80
CA ILE A 91 -11.12 -13.11 -9.66
C ILE A 91 -11.84 -13.42 -10.97
N GLU A 92 -12.98 -14.11 -10.86
CA GLU A 92 -13.83 -14.41 -12.02
C GLU A 92 -14.28 -13.11 -12.70
N GLY A 93 -14.12 -13.04 -14.02
CA GLY A 93 -14.46 -11.85 -14.80
C GLY A 93 -13.48 -10.68 -14.67
N SER A 94 -12.35 -10.83 -13.97
CA SER A 94 -11.32 -9.79 -13.91
C SER A 94 -10.58 -9.63 -15.24
N HIS A 95 -10.02 -8.43 -15.46
CA HIS A 95 -9.27 -8.10 -16.66
C HIS A 95 -7.79 -8.52 -16.58
N TRP A 96 -7.35 -9.11 -15.47
CA TRP A 96 -6.01 -9.69 -15.32
C TRP A 96 -5.93 -11.05 -16.02
N THR A 97 -5.03 -11.19 -16.98
CA THR A 97 -4.91 -12.38 -17.85
C THR A 97 -4.72 -13.68 -17.07
N LYS A 98 -3.94 -13.62 -15.98
CA LYS A 98 -3.64 -14.77 -15.11
C LYS A 98 -3.97 -14.52 -13.63
N GLY A 99 -4.63 -13.40 -13.32
CA GLY A 99 -4.68 -12.84 -11.98
C GLY A 99 -3.45 -12.01 -11.64
N PHE A 100 -3.31 -11.64 -10.37
CA PHE A 100 -2.20 -10.85 -9.85
C PHE A 100 -1.73 -11.41 -8.51
N MET A 101 -0.46 -11.18 -8.18
CA MET A 101 0.06 -11.50 -6.85
C MET A 101 -0.34 -10.42 -5.86
N PHE A 102 -0.70 -10.83 -4.66
CA PHE A 102 -1.10 -9.96 -3.56
C PHE A 102 -0.34 -10.37 -2.28
N PRO A 103 0.12 -9.42 -1.46
CA PRO A 103 0.91 -9.72 -0.26
C PRO A 103 0.04 -10.41 0.79
N SER A 104 0.45 -11.61 1.20
CA SER A 104 -0.25 -12.43 2.22
C SER A 104 -0.53 -11.65 3.51
N VAL A 105 0.41 -10.80 3.93
CA VAL A 105 0.30 -9.94 5.12
C VAL A 105 -0.91 -9.00 5.10
N TYR A 106 -1.42 -8.62 3.93
CA TYR A 106 -2.67 -7.87 3.82
C TYR A 106 -3.90 -8.79 3.78
N SER A 107 -3.82 -9.93 3.09
CA SER A 107 -4.93 -10.90 3.08
C SER A 107 -5.24 -11.47 4.47
N GLU A 108 -4.22 -11.60 5.31
CA GLU A 108 -4.29 -12.22 6.63
C GLU A 108 -4.44 -11.18 7.76
N ALA A 109 -4.45 -9.89 7.43
CA ALA A 109 -4.51 -8.81 8.42
C ALA A 109 -5.84 -8.81 9.18
N GLU A 110 -5.77 -8.66 10.50
CA GLU A 110 -6.96 -8.49 11.34
C GLU A 110 -7.66 -7.14 11.10
N CYS A 111 -6.88 -6.12 10.77
CA CYS A 111 -7.35 -4.77 10.48
C CYS A 111 -6.46 -4.09 9.45
N ILE A 112 -7.06 -3.50 8.41
CA ILE A 112 -6.33 -2.74 7.40
C ILE A 112 -6.77 -1.29 7.45
N VAL A 113 -5.79 -0.40 7.63
CA VAL A 113 -5.98 1.05 7.60
C VAL A 113 -5.17 1.60 6.44
N GLN A 114 -5.82 2.33 5.55
CA GLN A 114 -5.18 2.92 4.37
C GLN A 114 -5.19 4.43 4.48
N THR A 115 -4.10 5.09 4.08
CA THR A 115 -4.06 6.56 3.92
C THR A 115 -3.55 6.89 2.52
N CYS A 116 -4.42 7.51 1.71
CA CYS A 116 -4.10 7.90 0.35
C CYS A 116 -3.82 9.41 0.23
N CYS A 117 -3.04 9.79 -0.78
CA CYS A 117 -2.95 11.19 -1.20
C CYS A 117 -3.90 11.44 -2.37
N LEU A 118 -4.48 12.65 -2.43
CA LEU A 118 -5.20 13.13 -3.61
C LEU A 118 -4.23 13.90 -4.52
N LYS A 119 -3.83 13.30 -5.64
CA LYS A 119 -3.04 13.96 -6.69
C LYS A 119 -3.40 13.49 -8.10
N THR A 120 -3.08 14.29 -9.11
CA THR A 120 -3.12 13.85 -10.52
C THR A 120 -2.02 12.81 -10.77
N HIS A 121 -2.25 11.90 -11.72
CA HIS A 121 -1.31 10.81 -12.01
C HIS A 121 -1.18 10.62 -13.52
N ALA A 122 0.01 10.22 -13.97
CA ALA A 122 0.26 9.84 -15.36
C ALA A 122 -0.38 8.47 -15.68
N PHE A 123 -0.43 8.05 -16.95
CA PHE A 123 -0.89 6.71 -17.36
C PHE A 123 -2.29 6.34 -16.84
N GLY A 124 -3.34 6.97 -17.37
CA GLY A 124 -4.75 6.54 -17.25
C GLY A 124 -5.42 6.63 -15.86
N GLY A 125 -4.66 6.90 -14.79
CA GLY A 125 -5.19 7.27 -13.48
C GLY A 125 -5.51 8.77 -13.44
N HIS A 126 -6.75 9.16 -13.74
CA HIS A 126 -7.12 10.59 -13.77
C HIS A 126 -6.88 11.28 -12.42
N PHE A 127 -7.07 10.55 -11.31
CA PHE A 127 -6.74 10.97 -9.95
C PHE A 127 -6.25 9.75 -9.15
N THR A 128 -5.34 9.98 -8.21
CA THR A 128 -4.98 9.00 -7.17
C THR A 128 -5.82 9.26 -5.94
N MET A 129 -6.44 8.21 -5.42
CA MET A 129 -7.17 8.16 -4.14
C MET A 129 -7.04 6.71 -3.62
N SER A 130 -7.88 6.31 -2.66
CA SER A 130 -7.84 4.99 -2.00
C SER A 130 -7.60 3.81 -2.96
N LEU A 131 -8.45 3.59 -3.97
CA LEU A 131 -8.31 2.43 -4.86
C LEU A 131 -6.95 2.36 -5.58
N LYS A 132 -6.38 3.51 -5.96
CA LYS A 132 -5.09 3.57 -6.67
C LYS A 132 -3.91 3.28 -5.74
N CYS A 133 -4.05 3.60 -4.46
CA CYS A 133 -3.01 3.35 -3.46
C CYS A 133 -2.76 1.83 -3.27
N SER A 134 -3.75 0.99 -3.60
CA SER A 134 -3.68 -0.47 -3.57
C SER A 134 -2.78 -1.07 -4.65
N VAL A 135 -2.40 -0.30 -5.69
CA VAL A 135 -1.39 -0.74 -6.67
C VAL A 135 -0.02 -0.99 -6.02
N GLY A 136 0.28 -0.32 -4.90
CA GLY A 136 1.47 -0.62 -4.09
C GLY A 136 1.47 -2.06 -3.51
N MET A 137 0.30 -2.70 -3.44
CA MET A 137 0.12 -4.08 -2.95
C MET A 137 0.11 -5.12 -4.07
N VAL A 138 0.66 -4.79 -5.24
CA VAL A 138 0.96 -5.74 -6.33
C VAL A 138 2.44 -5.63 -6.63
N PRO A 139 3.17 -6.71 -6.98
CA PRO A 139 4.59 -6.63 -7.25
C PRO A 139 4.93 -5.59 -8.31
N GLY A 140 6.04 -4.88 -8.10
CA GLY A 140 6.55 -3.90 -9.05
C GLY A 140 7.08 -4.56 -10.32
N GLY A 141 7.23 -3.78 -11.39
CA GLY A 141 7.86 -4.24 -12.63
C GLY A 141 7.05 -5.28 -13.41
N SER A 142 7.75 -6.07 -14.23
CA SER A 142 7.16 -7.10 -15.08
C SER A 142 6.88 -8.39 -14.27
N PRO A 143 5.77 -9.11 -14.52
CA PRO A 143 4.79 -8.87 -15.58
C PRO A 143 3.68 -7.88 -15.18
N TYR A 144 3.38 -7.73 -13.90
CA TYR A 144 2.12 -7.11 -13.44
C TYR A 144 1.99 -5.63 -13.78
N MET A 145 3.02 -4.82 -13.53
CA MET A 145 2.96 -3.39 -13.86
C MET A 145 2.95 -3.19 -15.38
N ARG A 146 3.61 -4.06 -16.15
CA ARG A 146 3.54 -3.97 -17.62
C ARG A 146 2.12 -4.23 -18.12
N GLU A 147 1.48 -5.29 -17.63
CA GLU A 147 0.10 -5.62 -18.00
C GLU A 147 -0.86 -4.49 -17.62
N LEU A 148 -0.80 -4.03 -16.37
CA LEU A 148 -1.66 -2.95 -15.87
C LEU A 148 -1.54 -1.66 -16.70
N HIS A 149 -0.31 -1.19 -16.95
CA HIS A 149 -0.09 0.10 -17.63
C HIS A 149 -0.32 0.06 -19.15
N THR A 150 -0.39 -1.13 -19.76
CA THR A 150 -0.66 -1.28 -21.21
C THR A 150 -2.10 -1.67 -21.52
N SER A 151 -2.89 -2.01 -20.50
CA SER A 151 -4.28 -2.43 -20.64
C SER A 151 -5.23 -1.26 -20.94
N PRO A 152 -6.21 -1.42 -21.85
CA PRO A 152 -7.29 -0.45 -22.00
C PRO A 152 -8.24 -0.42 -20.80
N TYR A 153 -8.19 -1.43 -19.91
CA TYR A 153 -9.02 -1.60 -18.71
C TYR A 153 -8.30 -1.21 -17.42
N GLN A 154 -7.30 -0.34 -17.50
CA GLN A 154 -6.41 -0.04 -16.38
C GLN A 154 -7.16 0.38 -15.09
N ARG A 155 -8.28 1.09 -15.21
CA ARG A 155 -9.05 1.59 -14.06
C ARG A 155 -9.84 0.46 -13.40
N GLU A 156 -10.42 -0.41 -14.20
CA GLU A 156 -11.11 -1.62 -13.79
C GLU A 156 -10.12 -2.57 -13.09
N MET A 157 -8.93 -2.77 -13.66
CA MET A 157 -7.87 -3.56 -13.05
C MET A 157 -7.41 -2.99 -11.69
N ILE A 158 -7.33 -1.66 -11.55
CA ILE A 158 -7.07 -1.02 -10.25
C ILE A 158 -8.19 -1.33 -9.24
N ALA A 159 -9.46 -1.25 -9.67
CA ALA A 159 -10.58 -1.61 -8.81
C ALA A 159 -10.56 -3.10 -8.43
N GLU A 160 -10.17 -3.99 -9.34
CA GLU A 160 -10.06 -5.43 -9.10
C GLU A 160 -9.00 -5.79 -8.05
N ILE A 161 -7.90 -5.03 -7.94
CA ILE A 161 -6.93 -5.20 -6.84
C ILE A 161 -7.62 -5.02 -5.49
N ASN A 162 -8.58 -4.11 -5.39
CA ASN A 162 -9.30 -3.82 -4.15
C ASN A 162 -10.32 -4.90 -3.77
N ALA A 163 -10.63 -5.84 -4.67
CA ALA A 163 -11.43 -7.01 -4.32
C ALA A 163 -10.62 -8.12 -3.64
N ALA A 164 -9.28 -8.01 -3.58
CA ALA A 164 -8.43 -8.98 -2.90
C ALA A 164 -8.41 -8.84 -1.36
N TYR A 165 -8.92 -7.73 -0.82
CA TYR A 165 -8.89 -7.44 0.61
C TYR A 165 -10.09 -6.58 1.04
N SER A 166 -10.30 -6.44 2.34
CA SER A 166 -11.31 -5.53 2.90
C SER A 166 -10.64 -4.51 3.82
N THR A 167 -10.84 -3.23 3.55
CA THR A 167 -10.32 -2.15 4.40
C THR A 167 -11.27 -1.84 5.55
N ASP A 168 -10.76 -1.64 6.77
CA ASP A 168 -11.57 -1.19 7.92
C ASP A 168 -11.68 0.34 7.99
N LEU A 169 -10.65 1.07 7.52
CA LEU A 169 -10.58 2.54 7.54
C LEU A 169 -9.77 3.07 6.34
N VAL A 170 -10.32 4.10 5.67
CA VAL A 170 -9.70 4.85 4.57
C VAL A 170 -9.68 6.33 4.91
#